data_AF-A0A0J7JVR6-F1
#
_entry.id   AF-A0A0J7JVR6-F1
#
_cell.length_a   1.000
_cell.length_b   1.000
_cell.length_c   1.000
_cell.angle_alpha   90.00
_cell.angle_beta   90.00
_cell.angle_gamma   90.00
#
_symmetry.space_group_name_H-M   'P 1'
#
loop_
_entity.id
_entity.type
_entity.pdbx_description
1 polymer ?
#
loop_
_entity_poly.entity_id
_entity_poly.type
_entity_poly.pdbx_seq_one_letter_code
_entity_poly.pdbx_strand_id
1 'polypeptide(L)'
;MAKDRGYPPLSRTVEVQIDVVDRANNPPVWDYVVYGPIYIKENMAVGAKVVSIKARSVTLSMLRAALCTNPPCTQSRGSIVLVHVN
;
A
#
# COMPACT_ATOMS: atom_id res chain seq x y z
N MET A 1 -4.97 -30.90 -19.25
CA MET A 1 -4.97 -32.37 -19.43
C MET A 1 -3.95 -32.69 -20.52
N ALA A 2 -2.94 -33.50 -20.20
CA ALA A 2 -1.94 -33.93 -21.17
C ALA A 2 -2.21 -35.38 -21.56
N LYS A 3 -2.10 -35.71 -22.86
CA LYS A 3 -2.30 -37.05 -23.41
C LYS A 3 -1.19 -37.36 -24.41
N ASP A 4 -0.58 -38.53 -24.30
CA ASP A 4 0.45 -38.97 -25.24
C ASP A 4 -0.15 -39.59 -26.53
N ARG A 5 0.71 -39.87 -27.49
CA ARG A 5 0.34 -40.50 -28.77
C ARG A 5 0.62 -42.02 -28.79
N GLY A 6 0.77 -42.65 -27.62
CA GLY A 6 1.00 -44.09 -27.51
C GLY A 6 -0.27 -44.90 -27.83
N TYR A 7 -0.13 -46.23 -27.94
CA TYR A 7 -1.24 -47.17 -28.03
C TYR A 7 -1.06 -48.30 -27.02
N PRO A 8 -1.90 -48.39 -25.96
CA PRO A 8 -2.97 -47.46 -25.61
C PRO A 8 -2.43 -46.11 -25.09
N PRO A 9 -3.11 -44.99 -25.34
CA PRO A 9 -2.61 -43.68 -24.94
C PRO A 9 -2.79 -43.44 -23.44
N LEU A 10 -1.79 -42.86 -22.79
CA LEU A 10 -1.86 -42.46 -21.37
C LEU A 10 -2.22 -40.98 -21.26
N SER A 11 -3.00 -40.63 -20.23
CA SER A 11 -3.38 -39.25 -19.94
C SER A 11 -3.23 -38.90 -18.47
N ARG A 12 -2.80 -37.67 -18.18
CA ARG A 12 -2.71 -37.13 -16.81
C ARG A 12 -3.22 -35.69 -16.76
N THR A 13 -3.88 -35.36 -15.67
CA THR A 13 -4.35 -33.99 -15.38
C THR A 13 -3.55 -33.43 -14.21
N VAL A 14 -3.19 -32.16 -14.31
CA VAL A 14 -2.53 -31.40 -13.26
C VAL A 14 -3.35 -30.14 -13.03
N GLU A 15 -3.66 -29.86 -11.79
CA GLU A 15 -4.30 -28.62 -11.37
C GLU A 15 -3.23 -27.53 -11.22
N VAL A 16 -3.47 -26.38 -11.85
CA VAL A 16 -2.61 -25.21 -11.76
C VAL A 16 -3.38 -24.15 -10.99
N GLN A 17 -2.88 -23.79 -9.81
CA GLN A 17 -3.41 -22.65 -9.06
C GLN A 17 -2.78 -21.37 -9.59
N ILE A 18 -3.62 -20.43 -10.02
CA ILE A 18 -3.19 -19.13 -10.52
C ILE A 18 -3.62 -18.08 -9.51
N ASP A 19 -2.66 -17.60 -8.72
CA ASP A 19 -2.87 -16.48 -7.82
C ASP A 19 -2.62 -15.17 -8.58
N VAL A 20 -3.72 -14.48 -8.92
CA VAL A 20 -3.65 -13.14 -9.50
C VAL A 20 -3.41 -12.15 -8.37
N VAL A 21 -2.14 -11.84 -8.12
CA VAL A 21 -1.78 -10.75 -7.22
C VAL A 21 -1.92 -9.44 -7.96
N ASP A 22 -2.90 -8.63 -7.55
CA ASP A 22 -3.08 -7.29 -8.09
C ASP A 22 -1.80 -6.48 -7.83
N ARG A 23 -1.13 -6.12 -8.92
CA ARG A 23 0.08 -5.30 -8.92
C ARG A 23 -0.27 -3.82 -8.77
N ALA A 24 -1.40 -3.50 -8.13
CA ALA A 24 -1.90 -2.15 -7.95
C ALA A 24 -0.85 -1.29 -7.26
N ASN A 25 -0.09 -0.58 -8.09
CA ASN A 25 0.81 0.47 -7.71
C ASN A 25 -0.07 1.65 -7.29
N ASN A 26 -0.62 1.59 -6.07
CA ASN A 26 -1.56 2.59 -5.57
C ASN A 26 -0.78 3.63 -4.76
N PRO A 27 -0.32 4.73 -5.40
CA PRO A 27 0.45 5.74 -4.70
C PRO A 27 -0.36 6.31 -3.54
N PRO A 28 0.30 6.77 -2.46
CA PRO A 28 -0.39 7.38 -1.34
C PRO A 28 -1.18 8.61 -1.82
N VAL A 29 -2.45 8.66 -1.45
CA VAL A 29 -3.35 9.77 -1.71
C VAL A 29 -3.25 10.75 -0.54
N TRP A 30 -3.11 12.04 -0.86
CA TRP A 30 -3.07 13.12 0.13
C TRP A 30 -4.45 13.35 0.74
N ASP A 31 -4.50 13.67 2.04
CA ASP A 31 -5.77 13.96 2.72
C ASP A 31 -6.43 15.26 2.18
N TYR A 32 -5.64 16.21 1.67
CA TYR A 32 -6.12 17.48 1.10
C TYR A 32 -5.34 17.87 -0.16
N VAL A 33 -6.00 18.58 -1.08
CA VAL A 33 -5.36 19.12 -2.30
C VAL A 33 -4.46 20.32 -1.98
N VAL A 34 -4.84 21.13 -0.99
CA VAL A 34 -4.10 22.31 -0.53
C VAL A 34 -4.16 22.35 1.01
N TYR A 35 -3.00 22.52 1.65
CA TYR A 35 -2.87 22.57 3.13
C TYR A 35 -2.68 24.00 3.70
N GLY A 36 -2.66 25.02 2.84
CA GLY A 36 -2.25 26.39 3.23
C GLY A 36 -3.34 27.26 3.85
N PRO A 37 -3.00 28.49 4.32
CA PRO A 37 -1.63 29.02 4.52
C PRO A 37 -1.01 28.55 5.85
N ILE A 38 0.28 28.22 5.84
CA ILE A 38 1.03 27.80 7.04
C ILE A 38 1.84 28.99 7.53
N TYR A 39 1.55 29.46 8.74
CA TYR A 39 2.28 30.56 9.38
C TYR A 39 3.41 30.02 10.26
N ILE A 40 4.59 30.61 10.11
CA ILE A 40 5.81 30.19 10.80
C ILE A 40 6.42 31.42 11.44
N LYS A 41 6.95 31.27 12.65
CA LYS A 41 7.69 32.35 13.31
C LYS A 41 9.03 32.58 12.62
N GLU A 42 9.39 33.85 12.50
CA GLU A 42 10.73 34.28 12.08
C GLU A 42 11.77 33.72 13.08
N ASN A 43 12.96 33.37 12.60
CA ASN A 43 14.07 32.82 13.40
C ASN A 43 13.82 31.45 14.07
N MET A 44 13.02 30.57 13.47
CA MET A 44 13.03 29.16 13.88
C MET A 44 14.40 28.52 13.62
N ALA A 45 14.81 27.62 14.51
CA ALA A 45 16.05 26.86 14.37
C ALA A 45 16.05 26.01 13.08
N VAL A 46 17.21 25.91 12.43
CA VAL A 46 17.44 25.02 11.30
C VAL A 46 17.12 23.58 11.71
N GLY A 47 16.37 22.86 10.87
CA GLY A 47 15.88 21.52 11.15
C GLY A 47 14.60 21.45 12.00
N ALA A 48 14.09 22.58 12.51
CA ALA A 48 12.82 22.59 13.24
C ALA A 48 11.65 22.17 12.33
N LYS A 49 10.75 21.33 12.85
CA LYS A 49 9.58 20.82 12.13
C LYS A 49 8.53 21.92 11.98
N VAL A 50 8.18 22.19 10.72
CA VAL A 50 7.20 23.20 10.31
C VAL A 50 5.80 22.58 10.21
N VAL A 51 5.67 21.49 9.46
CA VAL A 51 4.38 20.82 9.25
C VAL A 51 4.58 19.32 9.07
N SER A 52 3.59 18.55 9.50
CA SER A 52 3.51 17.10 9.30
C SER A 52 2.24 16.78 8.52
N ILE A 53 2.40 16.30 7.29
CA ILE A 53 1.30 15.98 6.39
C ILE A 53 1.13 14.47 6.31
N LYS A 54 -0.10 13.98 6.42
CA LYS A 54 -0.44 12.56 6.31
C LYS A 54 -1.00 12.24 4.92
N ALA A 55 -0.55 11.14 4.36
CA ALA A 55 -1.07 10.54 3.14
C ALA A 55 -1.47 9.07 3.41
N ARG A 56 -2.46 8.57 2.67
CA ARG A 56 -3.01 7.22 2.83
C ARG A 56 -2.83 6.45 1.52
N SER A 57 -2.13 5.33 1.56
CA SER A 57 -2.12 4.39 0.42
C SER A 57 -3.27 3.41 0.58
N VAL A 58 -4.15 3.32 -0.41
CA VAL A 58 -5.21 2.31 -0.43
C VAL A 58 -4.61 1.01 -0.98
N THR A 59 -3.75 0.35 -0.22
CA THR A 59 -3.28 -0.98 -0.59
C THR A 59 -4.37 -2.01 -0.25
N LEU A 60 -4.48 -3.13 -0.98
CA LEU A 60 -5.41 -4.23 -0.67
C LEU A 60 -5.30 -4.76 0.77
N SER A 61 -4.20 -4.48 1.47
CA SER A 61 -4.06 -4.72 2.92
C SER A 61 -4.99 -3.87 3.80
N MET A 62 -5.46 -2.70 3.35
CA MET A 62 -6.49 -1.92 4.05
C MET A 62 -7.86 -2.59 4.02
N LEU A 63 -8.23 -3.23 2.90
CA LEU A 63 -9.49 -3.99 2.80
C LEU A 63 -9.47 -5.22 3.72
N ARG A 64 -8.30 -5.88 3.83
CA ARG A 64 -8.09 -6.99 4.78
C ARG A 64 -8.04 -6.53 6.24
N ALA A 65 -7.41 -5.39 6.54
CA ALA A 65 -7.35 -4.87 7.90
C ALA A 65 -8.71 -4.41 8.44
N ALA A 66 -9.62 -3.90 7.59
CA ALA A 66 -10.98 -3.57 7.98
C ALA A 66 -11.83 -4.80 8.35
N LEU A 67 -11.48 -5.99 7.85
CA LEU A 67 -12.09 -7.27 8.20
C LEU A 67 -11.43 -7.93 9.42
N CYS A 68 -10.28 -7.43 9.86
CA CYS A 68 -9.60 -7.99 11.01
C CYS A 68 -10.08 -7.34 12.31
N THR A 69 -11.05 -7.96 12.97
CA THR A 69 -11.56 -7.57 14.29
C THR A 69 -10.68 -8.02 15.46
N ASN A 70 -9.48 -8.58 15.21
CA ASN A 70 -8.56 -9.06 16.24
C ASN A 70 -7.20 -8.33 16.21
N PRO A 71 -6.70 -7.81 17.35
CA PRO A 71 -5.33 -7.31 17.46
C PRO A 71 -4.35 -8.51 17.34
N PRO A 72 -3.18 -8.39 16.66
CA PRO A 72 -2.40 -7.20 16.36
C PRO A 72 -2.45 -6.84 14.87
N CYS A 73 -3.56 -6.28 14.40
CA CYS A 73 -3.60 -5.80 13.03
C CYS A 73 -2.75 -4.56 12.89
N THR A 74 -1.63 -4.74 12.19
CA THR A 74 -0.66 -3.73 11.86
C THR A 74 -1.38 -2.67 11.04
N GLN A 75 -1.75 -1.57 11.70
CA GLN A 75 -2.42 -0.46 11.09
C GLN A 75 -1.56 0.03 9.92
N SER A 76 -2.11 -0.04 8.71
CA SER A 76 -1.42 0.33 7.47
C SER A 76 -0.74 1.69 7.67
N ARG A 77 0.59 1.69 7.61
CA ARG A 77 1.41 2.88 7.86
C ARG A 77 1.08 3.91 6.78
N GLY A 78 0.27 4.91 7.11
CA GLY A 78 0.14 6.10 6.29
C GLY A 78 1.53 6.76 6.15
N SER A 79 1.86 7.24 4.97
CA SER A 79 3.11 7.97 4.75
C SER A 79 2.98 9.36 5.35
N ILE A 80 3.98 9.78 6.14
CA ILE A 80 4.05 11.12 6.71
C ILE A 80 5.16 11.89 5.98
N VAL A 81 4.84 13.10 5.52
CA VAL A 81 5.83 14.03 4.98
C VAL A 81 6.07 15.15 5.98
N LEU A 82 7.34 15.35 6.35
CA LEU A 82 7.79 16.36 7.28
C LEU A 82 8.50 17.48 6.52
N VAL A 83 8.07 18.71 6.75
CA VAL A 83 8.74 19.91 6.25
C VAL A 83 9.55 20.52 7.38
N HIS A 84 10.82 20.85 7.13
CA HIS A 84 11.73 21.44 8.09
C HIS A 84 12.27 22.79 7.59
N VAL A 85 12.71 23.64 8.51
CA VAL A 85 13.47 24.86 8.20
C VAL A 85 14.85 24.46 7.69
N ASN A 86 15.29 25.06 6.57
CA ASN A 86 16.59 24.81 5.95
C ASN A 86 17.68 25.71 6.56
#